data_AF-A0A3C2ECC6-F1
#
_entry.id   AF-A0A3C2ECC6-F1
#
_cell.length_a   1.000
_cell.length_b   1.000
_cell.length_c   1.000
_cell.angle_alpha   90.00
_cell.angle_beta   90.00
_cell.angle_gamma   90.00
#
_symmetry.space_group_name_H-M   'P 1'
#
loop_
_entity.id
_entity.type
_entity.pdbx_description
1 polymer ?
#
loop_
_entity_poly.entity_id
_entity_poly.type
_entity_poly.pdbx_seq_one_letter_code
_entity_poly.pdbx_strand_id
1 'polypeptide(L)' 'MRKVLIPTDFSPASRNAYYYALELYGNTDSTFDVVHTHHAAFDP' A
#
# COMPACT_ATOMS: atom_id res chain seq x y z
N MET A 1 -2.33 -1.49 -18.46
CA MET A 1 -2.89 -1.27 -17.12
C MET A 1 -2.61 -2.41 -16.16
N ARG A 2 -1.71 -2.20 -15.19
CA ARG A 2 -1.56 -3.08 -14.01
C ARG A 2 -2.35 -2.51 -12.83
N LYS A 3 -2.72 -3.36 -11.88
CA LYS A 3 -3.35 -2.96 -10.62
C LYS A 3 -2.50 -3.47 -9.47
N VAL A 4 -2.06 -2.57 -8.60
CA VAL A 4 -1.16 -2.85 -7.47
C VAL A 4 -1.92 -2.60 -6.18
N LEU A 5 -2.09 -3.64 -5.37
CA LEU A 5 -2.70 -3.52 -4.04
C LEU A 5 -1.60 -3.35 -2.98
N ILE A 6 -1.69 -2.29 -2.19
CA ILE A 6 -0.78 -1.96 -1.10
C ILE A 6 -1.50 -2.20 0.22
N PRO A 7 -1.27 -3.34 0.90
CA PRO A 7 -1.74 -3.52 2.26
C PRO A 7 -0.96 -2.61 3.21
N THR A 8 -1.68 -1.98 4.14
CA THR A 8 -1.11 -1.10 5.15
C THR A 8 -1.74 -1.37 6.51
N ASP A 9 -0.89 -1.44 7.53
CA ASP A 9 -1.24 -1.41 8.95
C ASP A 9 -0.95 -0.02 9.54
N PHE A 10 -0.64 0.97 8.70
CA PHE A 10 -0.19 2.32 9.07
C PHE A 10 1.07 2.37 9.97
N SER A 11 1.77 1.26 10.17
CA SER A 11 3.03 1.23 10.87
C SER A 11 4.12 2.00 10.10
N PRO A 12 5.19 2.43 10.79
CA PRO A 12 6.37 2.95 10.11
C PRO A 12 6.98 1.96 9.09
N ALA A 13 6.81 0.64 9.31
CA ALA A 13 7.34 -0.38 8.42
C ALA A 13 6.55 -0.47 7.09
N SER A 14 5.22 -0.40 7.14
CA SER A 14 4.38 -0.46 5.93
C SER A 14 4.58 0.75 5.00
N ARG A 15 5.11 1.87 5.50
CA ARG A 15 5.52 3.01 4.66
C ARG A 15 6.45 2.62 3.51
N ASN A 16 7.36 1.67 3.73
CA ASN A 16 8.31 1.25 2.70
C ASN A 16 7.61 0.58 1.50
N ALA A 17 6.48 -0.09 1.72
CA ALA A 17 5.71 -0.73 0.66
C ALA A 17 5.20 0.28 -0.39
N TYR A 18 4.87 1.51 0.03
CA TYR A 18 4.48 2.59 -0.89
C TYR A 18 5.65 2.99 -1.79
N TYR A 19 6.84 3.17 -1.22
CA TYR A 19 8.03 3.55 -2.00
C TYR A 19 8.42 2.45 -2.98
N TYR A 20 8.39 1.18 -2.57
CA TYR A 20 8.64 0.07 -3.48
C TYR A 20 7.62 0.00 -4.62
N ALA A 21 6.34 0.19 -4.34
CA ALA A 21 5.31 0.18 -5.36
C ALA A 21 5.54 1.29 -6.40
N LEU A 22 5.90 2.50 -5.95
CA LEU A 22 6.22 3.63 -6.82
C LEU A 22 7.50 3.42 -7.63
N GLU A 23 8.56 2.87 -7.02
CA GLU A 23 9.81 2.59 -7.71
C GLU A 23 9.64 1.52 -8.81
N LEU A 24 8.86 0.47 -8.52
CA LEU A 24 8.60 -0.61 -9.46
C LEU A 24 7.65 -0.21 -10.61
N TYR A 25 6.62 0.59 -10.31
CA TYR A 25 5.50 0.76 -11.23
C TYR A 25 5.09 2.21 -11.50
N GLY A 26 5.67 3.20 -10.83
CA GLY A 26 5.28 4.61 -10.92
C GLY A 26 5.47 5.25 -12.30
N ASN A 27 6.36 4.69 -13.13
CA ASN A 27 6.58 5.13 -14.52
C ASN A 27 5.81 4.26 -15.54
N THR A 28 4.81 3.52 -15.10
CA THR A 28 3.98 2.67 -15.96
C THR A 28 2.50 3.01 -15.82
N ASP A 29 1.70 2.62 -16.80
CA ASP A 29 0.23 2.68 -16.71
C ASP A 29 -0.29 1.68 -15.66
N SER A 30 -0.35 2.15 -14.41
CA SER A 30 -0.69 1.38 -13.23
C SER A 30 -1.62 2.15 -12.29
N THR A 31 -2.52 1.42 -11.65
CA THR A 31 -3.37 1.92 -10.56
C THR A 31 -2.89 1.35 -9.24
N PHE A 32 -2.89 2.17 -8.20
CA PHE A 32 -2.49 1.78 -6.84
C PHE A 32 -3.70 1.87 -5.92
N ASP A 33 -4.13 0.73 -5.40
CA ASP A 33 -5.19 0.62 -4.42
C ASP A 33 -4.58 0.35 -3.05
N VAL A 34 -5.00 1.08 -2.02
CA VAL A 34 -4.50 0.90 -0.66
C VAL A 34 -5.58 0.21 0.17
N VAL A 35 -5.19 -0.81 0.93
CA VAL A 35 -6.11 -1.53 1.83
C VAL A 35 -5.56 -1.55 3.24
N HIS A 36 -6.41 -1.18 4.18
CA HIS A 36 -6.18 -1.39 5.60
C HIS A 36 -7.23 -2.36 6.14
N THR A 37 -6.78 -3.37 6.89
CA THR A 37 -7.69 -4.31 7.54
C THR A 37 -7.89 -3.87 8.97
N HIS A 38 -9.13 -3.52 9.30
CA HIS A 38 -9.50 -3.12 10.65
C HIS A 38 -9.37 -4.29 11.63
N HIS A 39 -8.63 -4.07 12.70
CA HIS A 39 -8.48 -4.95 13.85
C HIS A 39 -8.95 -4.22 15.11
N ALA A 40 -10.09 -4.62 15.65
CA ALA A 40 -10.77 -3.93 16.76
C ALA A 40 -9.94 -3.72 18.03
N ALA A 41 -8.86 -4.48 18.25
CA ALA A 41 -7.97 -4.28 19.39
C ALA A 41 -6.90 -3.19 19.17
N PHE A 42 -6.67 -2.77 17.92
CA PHE A 42 -5.61 -1.85 17.53
C PHE A 42 -6.13 -0.59 16.83
N ASP A 43 -7.33 -0.65 16.24
CA ASP A 43 -7.96 0.46 15.54
C ASP A 43 -9.14 1.02 16.38
N PRO A 44 -9.08 2.30 16.81
CA PRO A 44 -10.08 2.93 17.67
C PRO A 44 -11.36 3.38 16.93
#